data_AF-A0A822EF20-F1
#
_entry.id   AF-A0A822EF20-F1
#
_cell.length_a   1.000
_cell.length_b   1.000
_cell.length_c   1.000
_cell.angle_alpha   90.00
_cell.angle_beta   90.00
_cell.angle_gamma   90.00
#
_symmetry.space_group_name_H-M   'P 1'
#
loop_
_entity.id
_entity.type
_entity.pdbx_description
1 polymer ?
#
loop_
_entity_poly.entity_id
_entity_poly.type
_entity_poly.pdbx_seq_one_letter_code
_entity_poly.pdbx_strand_id
1 'polypeptide(L)'
;YSFLPVHSLSLRVDIPIREVITISNTCPLKCLHGQCRYFLNSDKYFCQCFDGYSGMLCSIKNSCDCSSDSICIGVVQNRSICICPLGKFGPRCYLKSTVCISNPCLNSGECIVGDEKIAETDYYCLCPEGFMGLICEKIQTKIEFIFEKTIPIPESILIHFFYVSSAPRPPAQSHLADPTRTTLISKIKR
;
A
#
# COMPACT_ATOMS: atom_id res chain seq x y z
N TYR A 1 -21.91 -39.51 16.97
CA TYR A 1 -21.89 -38.14 16.42
C TYR A 1 -21.02 -37.29 17.32
N SER A 2 -19.72 -37.20 17.01
CA SER A 2 -18.77 -36.44 17.83
C SER A 2 -18.53 -35.09 17.15
N PHE A 3 -19.05 -34.04 17.76
CA PHE A 3 -18.73 -32.66 17.41
C PHE A 3 -17.23 -32.46 17.59
N LEU A 4 -16.50 -32.23 16.49
CA LEU A 4 -15.14 -31.74 16.56
C LEU A 4 -15.19 -30.26 17.03
N PRO A 5 -14.28 -29.84 17.93
CA PRO A 5 -14.30 -28.50 18.50
C PRO A 5 -13.83 -27.50 17.44
N VAL A 6 -14.78 -26.82 16.79
CA VAL A 6 -14.46 -25.76 15.83
C VAL A 6 -14.38 -24.45 16.61
N HIS A 7 -13.17 -24.08 17.03
CA HIS A 7 -12.87 -22.66 17.22
C HIS A 7 -12.86 -22.02 15.83
N SER A 8 -14.04 -21.63 15.33
CA SER A 8 -14.16 -21.00 14.01
C SER A 8 -13.73 -19.55 14.15
N LEU A 9 -12.47 -19.24 13.83
CA LEU A 9 -12.12 -17.88 13.45
C LEU A 9 -12.88 -17.56 12.15
N SER A 10 -13.80 -16.60 12.21
CA SER A 10 -14.52 -16.08 11.06
C SER A 10 -13.99 -14.69 10.72
N LEU A 11 -13.61 -14.48 9.46
CA LEU A 11 -13.29 -13.15 8.97
C LEU A 11 -14.60 -12.45 8.59
N ARG A 12 -14.86 -11.31 9.24
CA ARG A 12 -15.96 -10.40 8.90
C ARG A 12 -15.44 -9.37 7.90
N VAL A 13 -16.05 -9.32 6.73
CA VAL A 13 -15.74 -8.32 5.70
C VAL A 13 -16.92 -7.36 5.61
N ASP A 14 -16.69 -6.09 5.93
CA ASP A 14 -17.68 -5.01 5.79
C ASP A 14 -17.49 -4.34 4.42
N ILE A 15 -18.59 -4.12 3.69
CA ILE A 15 -18.56 -3.55 2.33
C ILE A 15 -18.71 -2.02 2.43
N PRO A 16 -17.69 -1.23 2.02
CA PRO A 16 -17.75 0.22 2.18
C PRO A 16 -18.72 0.84 1.17
N ILE A 17 -19.65 1.64 1.67
CA ILE A 17 -20.51 2.50 0.86
C ILE A 17 -19.68 3.72 0.48
N ARG A 18 -19.66 4.05 -0.82
CA ARG A 18 -18.90 5.18 -1.35
C ARG A 18 -19.72 6.45 -1.14
N GLU A 19 -19.36 7.25 -0.16
CA GLU A 19 -19.94 8.59 0.02
C GLU A 19 -19.34 9.56 -0.99
N VAL A 20 -20.21 10.17 -1.80
CA VAL A 20 -19.86 11.31 -2.64
C VAL A 20 -20.08 12.56 -1.80
N ILE A 21 -19.00 13.15 -1.32
CA ILE A 21 -19.04 14.40 -0.57
C ILE A 21 -18.94 15.55 -1.58
N THR A 22 -19.97 16.38 -1.64
CA THR A 22 -19.94 17.66 -2.35
C THR A 22 -19.31 18.72 -1.44
N ILE A 23 -18.13 19.22 -1.82
CA ILE A 23 -17.36 20.21 -1.06
C ILE A 23 -17.49 21.61 -1.64
N SER A 24 -17.49 22.60 -0.75
CA SER A 24 -17.65 24.01 -1.08
C SER A 24 -16.42 24.58 -1.83
N ASN A 25 -16.67 25.32 -2.90
CA ASN A 25 -15.65 25.92 -3.77
C ASN A 25 -15.22 27.30 -3.26
N THR A 26 -14.67 27.39 -2.05
CA THR A 26 -14.09 28.65 -1.58
C THR A 26 -12.63 28.46 -1.22
N CYS A 27 -11.76 29.23 -1.88
CA CYS A 27 -10.36 29.29 -1.49
C CYS A 27 -10.08 30.55 -0.64
N PRO A 28 -9.77 30.39 0.66
CA PRO A 28 -9.35 31.49 1.51
C PRO A 28 -7.84 31.78 1.50
N LEU A 29 -7.01 30.92 0.87
CA LEU A 29 -5.55 31.01 0.89
C LEU A 29 -5.01 32.09 -0.06
N LYS A 30 -4.24 33.05 0.47
CA LYS A 30 -3.54 34.06 -0.33
C LYS A 30 -2.20 33.52 -0.84
N CYS A 31 -2.18 33.04 -2.07
CA CYS A 31 -0.97 32.61 -2.76
C CYS A 31 -0.23 33.81 -3.35
N LEU A 32 1.06 33.98 -3.04
CA LEU A 32 1.84 35.15 -3.48
C LEU A 32 2.21 35.06 -4.96
N HIS A 33 2.86 33.97 -5.36
CA HIS A 33 3.23 33.66 -6.75
C HIS A 33 2.58 32.34 -7.19
N GLY A 34 1.25 32.27 -7.11
CA GLY A 34 0.51 31.07 -7.48
C GLY A 34 -0.99 31.26 -7.46
N GLN A 35 -1.71 30.19 -7.77
CA GLN A 35 -3.17 30.12 -7.76
C GLN A 35 -3.63 29.14 -6.71
N CYS A 36 -4.69 29.50 -5.98
CA CYS A 36 -5.26 28.57 -5.03
C CYS A 36 -6.14 27.51 -5.68
N ARG A 37 -5.97 26.26 -5.25
CA ARG A 37 -6.72 25.07 -5.65
C ARG A 37 -7.29 24.38 -4.42
N TYR A 38 -8.34 23.59 -4.61
CA TYR A 38 -8.96 22.78 -3.56
C TYR A 38 -8.96 21.30 -3.95
N PHE A 39 -9.00 20.42 -2.95
CA PHE A 39 -9.16 18.99 -3.18
C PHE A 39 -10.64 18.67 -3.39
N LEU A 40 -10.98 17.92 -4.45
CA LEU A 40 -12.38 17.64 -4.80
C LEU A 40 -13.14 16.84 -3.72
N ASN A 41 -12.41 16.08 -2.88
CA ASN A 41 -12.97 15.19 -1.85
C ASN A 41 -12.53 15.57 -0.41
N SER A 42 -11.97 16.77 -0.22
CA SER A 42 -11.68 17.29 1.13
C SER A 42 -11.83 18.82 1.17
N ASP A 43 -12.24 19.40 2.30
CA ASP A 43 -12.25 20.87 2.54
C ASP A 43 -10.84 21.50 2.61
N LYS A 44 -9.82 20.78 2.12
CA LYS A 44 -8.43 21.23 2.07
C LYS A 44 -8.18 22.00 0.78
N TYR A 45 -7.35 23.01 0.89
CA TYR A 45 -6.90 23.86 -0.21
C TYR A 45 -5.38 24.02 -0.19
N PHE A 46 -4.78 24.28 -1.34
CA PHE A 46 -3.34 24.43 -1.53
C PHE A 46 -3.02 25.49 -2.58
N CYS A 47 -1.83 26.09 -2.51
CA CYS A 47 -1.34 26.97 -3.57
C CYS A 47 -0.62 26.16 -4.66
N GLN A 48 -1.11 26.24 -5.89
CA GLN A 48 -0.38 25.84 -7.08
C GLN A 48 0.55 26.98 -7.50
N CYS A 49 1.86 26.81 -7.26
CA CYS A 49 2.85 27.84 -7.54
C CYS A 49 3.16 27.97 -9.03
N PHE A 50 3.49 29.19 -9.45
CA PHE A 50 4.06 29.46 -10.76
C PHE A 50 5.53 29.01 -10.83
N ASP A 51 6.04 28.86 -12.04
CA ASP A 51 7.41 28.41 -12.29
C ASP A 51 8.42 29.27 -11.54
N GLY A 52 9.38 28.60 -10.90
CA GLY A 52 10.42 29.26 -10.10
C GLY A 52 10.00 29.64 -8.68
N TYR A 53 8.79 29.29 -8.23
CA TYR A 53 8.34 29.49 -6.84
C TYR A 53 7.83 28.20 -6.20
N SER A 54 7.93 28.13 -4.87
CA SER A 54 7.54 26.98 -4.06
C SER A 54 7.15 27.37 -2.63
N GLY A 55 6.82 26.37 -1.82
CA GLY A 55 6.32 26.52 -0.46
C GLY A 55 4.79 26.65 -0.38
N MET A 56 4.25 26.56 0.83
CA MET A 56 2.79 26.52 1.08
C MET A 56 2.03 27.73 0.51
N LEU A 57 2.66 28.91 0.48
CA LEU A 57 2.09 30.17 -0.02
C LEU A 57 2.76 30.68 -1.32
N CYS A 58 3.61 29.87 -1.95
CA CYS A 58 4.41 30.28 -3.11
C CYS A 58 5.27 31.53 -2.87
N SER A 59 5.77 31.67 -1.64
CA SER A 59 6.63 32.79 -1.23
C SER A 59 8.13 32.51 -1.41
N ILE A 60 8.51 31.26 -1.67
CA ILE A 60 9.91 30.84 -1.73
C ILE A 60 10.34 30.77 -3.18
N LYS A 61 11.45 31.44 -3.54
CA LYS A 61 12.04 31.37 -4.88
C LYS A 61 12.90 30.11 -5.02
N ASN A 62 12.78 29.39 -6.14
CA ASN A 62 13.48 28.13 -6.43
C ASN A 62 14.96 28.36 -6.80
N SER A 63 15.75 28.99 -5.93
CA SER A 63 17.21 29.02 -6.04
C SER A 63 17.79 27.91 -5.17
N CYS A 64 17.67 26.67 -5.66
CA CYS A 64 18.01 25.49 -4.89
C CYS A 64 19.20 24.75 -5.52
N ASP A 65 19.99 24.10 -4.68
CA ASP A 65 21.01 23.14 -5.10
C ASP A 65 20.51 21.73 -4.76
N CYS A 66 19.64 21.19 -5.61
CA CYS A 66 19.14 19.82 -5.54
C CYS A 66 19.55 19.06 -6.80
N SER A 67 19.56 17.72 -6.77
CA SER A 67 19.74 16.88 -7.97
C SER A 67 18.74 17.26 -9.07
N SER A 68 19.16 17.17 -10.33
CA SER A 68 18.41 17.65 -11.50
C SER A 68 17.02 17.02 -11.67
N ASP A 69 16.82 15.82 -11.13
CA ASP A 69 15.60 15.01 -11.17
C ASP A 69 14.77 15.07 -9.87
N SER A 70 15.09 15.99 -8.96
CA SER A 70 14.38 16.17 -7.69
C SER A 70 13.51 17.43 -7.68
N ILE A 71 12.51 17.46 -6.80
CA ILE A 71 11.60 18.61 -6.69
C ILE A 71 12.11 19.53 -5.57
N CYS A 72 12.45 20.77 -5.89
CA CYS A 72 12.73 21.76 -4.85
C CYS A 72 11.45 22.38 -4.31
N ILE A 73 11.30 22.37 -2.99
CA ILE A 73 10.18 23.05 -2.30
C ILE A 73 10.58 24.35 -1.60
N GLY A 74 11.87 24.69 -1.60
CA GLY A 74 12.36 25.99 -1.15
C GLY A 74 13.74 25.96 -0.51
N VAL A 75 14.11 27.07 0.13
CA VAL A 75 15.34 27.24 0.91
C VAL A 75 14.99 27.84 2.27
N VAL A 76 15.51 27.24 3.35
CA VAL A 76 15.39 27.74 4.72
C VAL A 76 16.77 27.82 5.33
N GLN A 77 17.15 28.97 5.90
CA GLN A 77 18.47 29.20 6.51
C GLN A 77 19.65 28.78 5.60
N ASN A 78 19.58 29.14 4.31
CA ASN A 78 20.58 28.79 3.29
C ASN A 78 20.74 27.28 3.00
N ARG A 79 19.75 26.46 3.39
CA ARG A 79 19.66 25.03 3.03
C ARG A 79 18.46 24.78 2.13
N SER A 80 18.71 24.17 0.97
CA SER A 80 17.64 23.73 0.06
C SER A 80 16.86 22.58 0.68
N ILE A 81 15.55 22.61 0.50
CA ILE A 81 14.64 21.55 0.88
C ILE A 81 14.20 20.85 -0.41
N CYS A 82 14.70 19.63 -0.59
CA CYS A 82 14.51 18.84 -1.80
C CYS A 82 13.65 17.61 -1.48
N ILE A 83 12.70 17.30 -2.37
CA ILE A 83 11.98 16.02 -2.38
C ILE A 83 12.71 15.10 -3.35
N CYS A 84 13.29 14.02 -2.84
CA CYS A 84 14.09 13.11 -3.63
C CYS A 84 13.21 12.15 -4.44
N PRO A 85 13.63 11.82 -5.68
CA PRO A 85 13.01 10.74 -6.43
C PRO A 85 13.29 9.38 -5.76
N LEU A 86 12.51 8.37 -6.11
CA LEU A 86 12.70 7.01 -5.62
C LEU A 86 14.14 6.52 -5.84
N GLY A 87 14.72 5.92 -4.80
CA GLY A 87 16.08 5.40 -4.84
C GLY A 87 17.18 6.45 -4.68
N LYS A 88 16.85 7.72 -4.39
CA LYS A 88 17.83 8.74 -3.99
C LYS A 88 17.52 9.31 -2.61
N PHE A 89 18.57 9.77 -1.92
CA PHE A 89 18.45 10.31 -0.57
C PHE A 89 19.51 11.37 -0.27
N GLY A 90 19.47 11.88 0.96
CA GLY A 90 20.31 12.98 1.43
C GLY A 90 19.71 14.37 1.16
N PRO A 91 20.27 15.42 1.78
CA PRO A 91 19.67 16.76 1.81
C PRO A 91 19.52 17.42 0.44
N ARG A 92 20.31 16.97 -0.55
CA ARG A 92 20.28 17.45 -1.94
C ARG A 92 19.94 16.37 -2.96
N CYS A 93 19.54 15.17 -2.51
CA CYS A 93 19.18 14.04 -3.36
C CYS A 93 20.27 13.57 -4.34
N TYR A 94 21.56 13.74 -4.00
CA TYR A 94 22.67 13.25 -4.82
C TYR A 94 23.08 11.81 -4.49
N LEU A 95 22.73 11.32 -3.30
CA LEU A 95 23.06 9.95 -2.87
C LEU A 95 22.06 8.97 -3.47
N LYS A 96 22.54 7.79 -3.89
CA LYS A 96 21.72 6.72 -4.47
C LYS A 96 21.67 5.53 -3.52
N SER A 97 20.49 4.96 -3.30
CA SER A 97 20.33 3.73 -2.53
C SER A 97 20.81 2.54 -3.35
N THR A 98 21.57 1.66 -2.71
CA THR A 98 22.12 0.45 -3.33
C THR A 98 21.27 -0.79 -3.06
N VAL A 99 20.23 -0.66 -2.23
CA VAL A 99 19.49 -1.80 -1.65
C VAL A 99 18.74 -2.62 -2.70
N CYS A 100 18.20 -1.97 -3.74
CA CYS A 100 17.50 -2.64 -4.84
C CYS A 100 18.40 -3.00 -6.05
N ILE A 101 19.71 -2.74 -6.01
CA ILE A 101 20.60 -3.01 -7.17
C ILE A 101 20.64 -4.50 -7.52
N SER A 102 20.63 -5.38 -6.52
CA SER A 102 20.65 -6.83 -6.72
C SER A 102 19.26 -7.47 -6.82
N ASN A 103 18.18 -6.67 -6.79
CA ASN A 103 16.79 -7.08 -6.64
C ASN A 103 16.57 -8.25 -5.64
N PRO A 104 16.40 -7.96 -4.34
CA PRO A 104 16.14 -8.98 -3.32
C PRO A 104 14.76 -9.68 -3.42
N CYS A 105 13.85 -9.24 -4.30
CA CYS A 105 12.50 -9.78 -4.40
C CYS A 105 12.47 -11.07 -5.25
N LEU A 106 11.74 -12.09 -4.77
CA LEU A 106 11.55 -13.37 -5.46
C LEU A 106 10.39 -13.30 -6.44
N ASN A 107 10.25 -14.36 -7.26
CA ASN A 107 9.13 -14.56 -8.19
C ASN A 107 8.85 -13.36 -9.11
N SER A 108 9.92 -12.69 -9.58
CA SER A 108 9.83 -11.48 -10.42
C SER A 108 9.16 -10.29 -9.73
N GLY A 109 9.23 -10.20 -8.40
CA GLY A 109 8.85 -9.02 -7.64
C GLY A 109 9.70 -7.80 -7.98
N GLU A 110 9.09 -6.63 -7.92
CA GLU A 110 9.75 -5.35 -8.15
C GLU A 110 10.21 -4.77 -6.80
N CYS A 111 11.52 -4.56 -6.65
CA CYS A 111 12.09 -3.94 -5.47
C CYS A 111 11.89 -2.43 -5.50
N ILE A 112 11.23 -1.90 -4.47
CA ILE A 112 11.10 -0.47 -4.26
C ILE A 112 11.89 -0.10 -3.01
N VAL A 113 12.75 0.92 -3.15
CA VAL A 113 13.53 1.45 -2.04
C VAL A 113 12.57 2.08 -1.02
N GLY A 114 12.72 1.68 0.24
CA GLY A 114 11.96 2.23 1.36
C GLY A 114 12.44 3.63 1.70
N ASP A 115 11.52 4.47 2.16
CA ASP A 115 11.82 5.72 2.84
C ASP A 115 11.54 5.47 4.33
N GLU A 116 12.34 6.02 5.25
CA GLU A 116 12.15 5.92 6.71
C GLU A 116 10.74 6.37 7.14
N LYS A 117 10.05 7.16 6.30
CA LYS A 117 8.66 7.59 6.52
C LYS A 117 7.60 6.59 6.06
N ILE A 118 7.94 5.63 5.20
CA ILE A 118 7.00 4.75 4.50
C ILE A 118 7.13 3.30 4.96
N ALA A 119 8.33 2.85 5.33
CA ALA A 119 8.59 1.48 5.78
C ALA A 119 9.61 1.44 6.93
N GLU A 120 9.44 0.48 7.85
CA GLU A 120 10.44 0.15 8.89
C GLU A 120 11.70 -0.51 8.30
N THR A 121 11.70 -0.84 7.00
CA THR A 121 12.77 -1.55 6.29
C THR A 121 13.31 -0.72 5.13
N ASP A 122 14.58 -0.92 4.78
CA ASP A 122 15.28 -0.18 3.71
C ASP A 122 14.70 -0.38 2.30
N TYR A 123 13.85 -1.39 2.11
CA TYR A 123 13.13 -1.69 0.88
C TYR A 123 11.84 -2.47 1.16
N TYR A 124 10.96 -2.52 0.17
CA TYR A 124 9.80 -3.41 0.12
C TYR A 124 9.61 -3.96 -1.30
N CYS A 125 8.98 -5.13 -1.40
CA CYS A 125 8.73 -5.80 -2.67
C CYS A 125 7.29 -5.60 -3.12
N LEU A 126 7.10 -5.12 -4.35
CA LEU A 126 5.82 -5.19 -5.05
C LEU A 126 5.70 -6.57 -5.69
N CYS A 127 4.78 -7.38 -5.16
CA CYS A 127 4.60 -8.75 -5.63
C CYS A 127 3.68 -8.80 -6.87
N PRO A 128 4.05 -9.60 -7.88
CA PRO A 128 3.20 -9.82 -9.04
C PRO A 128 1.96 -10.63 -8.66
N GLU A 129 0.98 -10.64 -9.57
CA GLU A 129 -0.28 -11.35 -9.35
C GLU A 129 -0.03 -12.83 -9.01
N GLY A 130 -0.66 -13.30 -7.93
CA GLY A 130 -0.49 -14.66 -7.44
C GLY A 130 0.68 -14.86 -6.49
N PHE A 131 1.37 -13.80 -6.04
CA PHE A 131 2.42 -13.87 -5.02
C PHE A 131 2.23 -12.85 -3.88
N MET A 132 2.68 -13.20 -2.68
CA MET A 132 2.64 -12.36 -1.47
C MET A 132 3.81 -12.68 -0.55
N GLY A 133 3.98 -11.90 0.52
CA GLY A 133 5.07 -12.04 1.49
C GLY A 133 6.01 -10.83 1.46
N LEU A 134 6.99 -10.82 2.37
CA LEU A 134 7.95 -9.70 2.49
C LEU A 134 8.82 -9.56 1.24
N ILE A 135 9.15 -10.68 0.63
CA ILE A 135 9.99 -10.76 -0.58
C ILE A 135 9.28 -11.55 -1.69
N CYS A 136 7.95 -11.61 -1.65
CA CYS A 136 7.13 -12.35 -2.63
C CYS A 136 7.36 -13.86 -2.63
N GLU A 137 7.72 -14.43 -1.49
CA GLU A 137 8.07 -15.84 -1.33
C GLU A 137 6.87 -16.80 -1.29
N LYS A 138 5.66 -16.28 -1.08
CA LYS A 138 4.43 -17.09 -0.93
C LYS A 138 3.54 -16.93 -2.15
N ILE A 139 2.81 -17.98 -2.50
CA ILE A 139 1.78 -17.93 -3.53
C ILE A 139 0.51 -17.33 -2.92
N GLN A 140 -0.02 -16.27 -3.54
CA GLN A 140 -1.29 -15.66 -3.19
C GLN A 140 -2.43 -16.45 -3.82
N THR A 141 -3.16 -17.20 -3.00
CA THR A 141 -4.39 -17.88 -3.43
C THR A 141 -5.55 -16.88 -3.40
N LYS A 142 -6.08 -16.52 -4.57
CA LYS A 142 -7.28 -15.68 -4.69
C LYS A 142 -8.53 -16.56 -4.64
N ILE A 143 -9.45 -16.26 -3.73
CA ILE A 143 -10.80 -16.82 -3.74
C ILE A 143 -11.72 -15.72 -4.26
N GLU A 144 -12.16 -15.84 -5.51
CA GLU A 144 -13.14 -14.92 -6.09
C GLU A 144 -14.56 -15.40 -5.76
N PHE A 145 -15.39 -14.47 -5.28
CA PHE A 145 -16.81 -14.69 -5.06
C PHE A 145 -17.60 -13.90 -6.10
N ILE A 146 -18.33 -14.60 -6.96
CA ILE A 146 -19.20 -14.00 -7.97
C ILE A 146 -20.63 -14.24 -7.51
N PHE A 147 -21.37 -13.16 -7.30
CA PHE A 147 -22.80 -13.21 -6.95
C PHE A 147 -23.63 -12.86 -8.17
N GLU A 148 -24.69 -13.63 -8.42
CA GLU A 148 -25.68 -13.28 -9.45
C GLU A 148 -26.43 -11.99 -9.08
N LYS A 149 -26.77 -11.17 -10.09
CA LYS A 149 -27.43 -9.86 -9.90
C LYS A 149 -28.77 -9.92 -9.14
N THR A 150 -29.38 -11.10 -9.04
CA THR A 150 -30.67 -11.36 -8.38
C THR A 150 -30.54 -11.63 -6.88
N ILE A 151 -29.31 -11.73 -6.37
CA ILE A 151 -29.03 -12.02 -4.98
C ILE A 151 -28.85 -10.71 -4.20
N PRO A 152 -29.59 -10.48 -3.09
CA PRO A 152 -29.33 -9.35 -2.22
C PRO A 152 -27.93 -9.48 -1.58
N ILE A 153 -27.10 -8.45 -1.75
CA ILE A 153 -25.74 -8.39 -1.20
C ILE A 153 -25.87 -8.08 0.30
N PRO A 154 -25.36 -8.93 1.22
CA PRO A 154 -25.42 -8.66 2.65
C PRO A 154 -24.42 -7.55 3.05
N GLU A 155 -24.73 -6.82 4.12
CA GLU A 155 -23.87 -5.75 4.67
C GLU A 155 -22.53 -6.27 5.21
N SER A 156 -22.47 -7.56 5.56
CA SER A 156 -21.23 -8.23 5.93
C SER A 156 -21.22 -9.68 5.44
N ILE A 157 -20.03 -10.19 5.14
CA ILE A 157 -19.81 -11.61 4.77
C ILE A 157 -18.93 -12.25 5.83
N LEU A 158 -19.35 -13.41 6.34
CA LEU A 158 -18.55 -14.24 7.25
C LEU A 158 -17.91 -15.39 6.47
N ILE A 159 -16.58 -15.39 6.44
CA ILE A 159 -15.79 -16.44 5.79
C ILE A 159 -15.18 -17.35 6.86
N HIS A 160 -15.51 -18.64 6.79
CA HIS A 160 -14.92 -19.67 7.62
C HIS A 160 -13.88 -20.47 6.82
N PHE A 161 -12.65 -20.54 7.35
CA PHE A 161 -11.58 -21.35 6.78
C PHE A 161 -11.41 -22.65 7.58
N PHE A 162 -11.32 -23.78 6.88
CA PHE A 162 -10.96 -25.05 7.50
C PHE A 162 -9.92 -25.78 6.66
N TYR A 163 -9.03 -26.49 7.34
CA TYR A 163 -7.94 -27.26 6.74
C TYR A 163 -8.36 -28.71 6.59
N VAL A 164 -8.24 -29.27 5.38
CA VAL A 164 -8.45 -30.70 5.14
C VAL A 164 -7.13 -31.32 4.69
N SER A 165 -6.58 -32.20 5.53
CA SER A 165 -5.42 -33.03 5.17
C SER A 165 -5.91 -34.31 4.50
N SER A 166 -5.40 -34.58 3.30
CA SER A 166 -5.73 -35.78 2.50
C SER A 166 -4.75 -36.94 2.70
N ALA A 167 -3.78 -36.82 3.61
CA ALA A 167 -2.85 -37.90 3.89
C ALA A 167 -3.55 -39.04 4.65
N PRO A 168 -3.44 -40.31 4.19
CA PRO A 168 -3.79 -41.46 5.03
C PRO A 168 -2.93 -41.38 6.30
N ARG A 169 -3.58 -41.33 7.47
CA ARG A 169 -2.91 -41.24 8.76
C ARG A 169 -2.00 -42.47 8.91
N PRO A 170 -0.65 -42.36 8.95
CA PRO A 170 0.19 -43.50 9.30
C PRO A 170 -0.07 -43.88 10.76
N PRO A 171 0.02 -45.16 11.14
CA PRO A 171 0.04 -45.53 12.55
C PRO A 171 1.33 -44.97 13.18
N ALA A 172 1.16 -44.02 14.09
CA ALA A 172 2.13 -43.53 15.06
C ALA A 172 3.58 -43.35 14.57
N GLN A 173 3.92 -42.14 14.12
CA GLN A 173 5.12 -41.43 14.55
C GLN A 173 5.10 -39.96 14.10
N SER A 174 5.44 -39.08 15.03
CA SER A 174 5.63 -37.65 14.87
C SER A 174 6.69 -37.34 13.82
N HIS A 175 6.38 -36.50 12.84
CA HIS A 175 7.14 -35.29 12.45
C HIS A 175 6.71 -34.81 11.05
N LEU A 176 6.43 -33.50 10.99
CA LEU A 176 6.20 -32.62 9.84
C LEU A 176 5.19 -33.09 8.78
N ALA A 177 3.99 -32.51 8.86
CA ALA A 177 3.09 -32.44 7.71
C ALA A 177 3.75 -31.59 6.61
N ASP A 178 4.01 -32.22 5.46
CA ASP A 178 4.44 -31.56 4.23
C ASP A 178 3.33 -30.57 3.77
N PRO A 179 3.61 -29.25 3.67
CA PRO A 179 2.60 -28.24 3.39
C PRO A 179 2.09 -28.28 1.94
N THR A 180 2.68 -29.08 1.06
CA THR A 180 2.38 -29.07 -0.38
C THR A 180 1.06 -29.71 -0.80
N ARG A 181 0.33 -30.39 0.12
CA ARG A 181 -0.99 -31.01 -0.15
C ARG A 181 -2.10 -30.59 0.81
N THR A 182 -2.14 -29.31 1.17
CA THR A 182 -3.21 -28.78 2.03
C THR A 182 -4.25 -28.06 1.17
N THR A 183 -5.49 -28.59 1.14
CA THR A 183 -6.60 -27.91 0.47
C THR A 183 -7.31 -27.01 1.46
N LEU A 184 -7.30 -25.71 1.21
CA LEU A 184 -8.10 -24.73 1.93
C LEU A 184 -9.53 -24.78 1.39
N ILE A 185 -10.51 -25.04 2.24
CA ILE A 185 -11.91 -25.02 1.85
C ILE A 185 -12.61 -23.92 2.65
N SER A 186 -13.37 -23.07 1.97
CA SER A 186 -14.14 -22.01 2.59
C SER A 186 -15.64 -22.32 2.55
N LYS A 187 -16.35 -22.08 3.65
CA LYS A 187 -17.81 -22.11 3.70
C LYS A 187 -18.33 -20.69 3.95
N ILE A 188 -19.16 -20.20 3.04
CA ILE A 188 -19.82 -18.89 3.18
C ILE A 188 -21.16 -19.11 3.86
N LYS A 189 -21.45 -18.32 4.89
CA LYS A 189 -22.76 -18.28 5.53
C LYS A 189 -23.33 -16.87 5.35
N ARG A 190 -24.53 -16.78 4.76
CA ARG A 190 -25.34 -15.56 4.78
C ARG A 190 -25.86 -15.32 6.19
#